data_AF-A0A3B9LV58-F1
#
_entry.id   AF-A0A3B9LV58-F1
#
_cell.length_a   1.000
_cell.length_b   1.000
_cell.length_c   1.000
_cell.angle_alpha   90.00
_cell.angle_beta   90.00
_cell.angle_gamma   90.00
#
_symmetry.space_group_name_H-M   'P 1'
#
loop_
_entity.id
_entity.type
_entity.pdbx_description
1 polymer ?
#
loop_
_entity_poly.entity_id
_entity_poly.type
_entity_poly.pdbx_seq_one_letter_code
_entity_poly.pdbx_strand_id
1 'polypeptide(L)'
;MFKTSLDKCYTSACLAALFLLAAITVSTSGQAQQRQTSTTASAANDADPLKALQWRLIGPFRGGRVTAVSGVASQPLVYYFGGTGGGVWKTSDGGINWEPITDDSVFGTVSVGAIGLSDSDPNTIYVGMGSMAKR
;
A
#
# COMPACT_ATOMS: atom_id res chain seq x y z
N MET A 1 31.88 38.16 80.91
CA MET A 1 31.44 39.25 80.01
C MET A 1 32.34 39.23 78.79
N PHE A 2 31.92 39.00 77.55
CA PHE A 2 30.59 38.84 76.96
C PHE A 2 30.68 37.86 75.79
N LYS A 3 30.19 36.65 76.05
CA LYS A 3 29.98 35.54 75.11
C LYS A 3 28.76 35.82 74.22
N THR A 4 28.73 36.98 73.54
CA THR A 4 27.52 37.49 72.83
C THR A 4 27.79 38.02 71.42
N SER A 5 29.02 37.91 70.91
CA SER A 5 29.37 38.37 69.56
C SER A 5 29.24 37.29 68.47
N LEU A 6 29.24 36.01 68.84
CA LEU A 6 29.18 34.90 67.87
C LEU A 6 27.73 34.47 67.55
N ASP A 7 26.79 34.71 68.47
CA ASP A 7 25.37 34.33 68.32
C ASP A 7 24.59 35.24 67.33
N LYS A 8 25.11 36.46 67.11
CA LYS A 8 24.50 37.46 66.21
C LYS A 8 24.73 37.16 64.73
N CYS A 9 25.80 36.43 64.41
CA CYS A 9 26.10 36.03 63.03
C CYS A 9 25.28 34.82 62.58
N TYR A 10 24.98 33.89 63.50
CA TYR A 10 24.14 32.71 63.24
C TYR A 10 22.64 33.04 63.15
N THR A 11 22.15 34.01 63.94
CA THR A 11 20.76 34.46 63.87
C THR A 11 20.45 35.21 62.58
N SER A 12 21.38 36.02 62.06
CA SER A 12 21.23 36.71 60.76
C SER A 12 21.29 35.75 59.56
N ALA A 13 22.16 34.72 59.62
CA ALA A 13 22.23 33.68 58.59
C ALA A 13 20.98 32.76 58.58
N CYS A 14 20.41 32.42 59.74
CA CYS A 14 19.18 31.63 59.84
C CYS A 14 17.93 32.40 59.37
N LEU A 15 17.84 33.72 59.65
CA LEU A 15 16.75 34.56 59.16
C LEU A 15 16.78 34.74 57.64
N ALA A 16 17.97 34.85 57.04
CA ALA A 16 18.14 34.90 55.58
C ALA A 16 17.79 33.55 54.91
N ALA A 17 18.15 32.42 55.52
CA ALA A 17 17.81 31.09 55.01
C ALA A 17 16.30 30.77 55.11
N LEU A 18 15.61 31.25 56.14
CA LEU A 18 14.16 31.14 56.29
C LEU A 18 13.38 32.02 55.29
N PHE A 19 13.90 33.20 54.94
CA PHE A 19 13.32 34.04 53.89
C PHE A 19 13.51 33.43 52.48
N LEU A 20 14.65 32.76 52.24
CA LEU A 20 14.90 32.04 50.98
C LEU A 20 14.05 30.77 50.83
N LEU A 21 13.71 30.08 51.93
CA LEU A 21 12.79 28.94 51.88
C LEU A 21 11.32 29.35 51.68
N ALA A 22 10.89 30.48 52.27
CA ALA A 22 9.52 30.97 52.12
C ALA A 22 9.22 31.51 50.70
N ALA A 23 10.23 31.95 49.96
CA ALA A 23 10.08 32.40 48.56
C ALA A 23 9.83 31.25 47.57
N ILE A 24 10.12 30.00 47.94
CA ILE A 24 9.96 28.84 47.06
C ILE A 24 8.53 28.28 47.10
N THR A 25 7.72 28.60 48.12
CA THR A 25 6.36 28.06 48.28
C THR A 25 5.24 28.92 47.69
N VAL A 26 5.55 30.12 47.15
CA VAL A 26 4.55 31.06 46.56
C VAL A 26 4.67 31.14 45.04
N SER A 27 4.84 30.01 44.37
CA SER A 27 4.78 29.92 42.90
C SER A 27 3.91 28.76 42.46
N THR A 28 2.68 28.71 42.98
CA THR A 28 1.56 27.99 42.37
C THR A 28 0.44 28.98 42.05
N SER A 29 0.76 30.07 41.36
CA SER A 29 -0.26 30.79 40.59
C SER A 29 -0.65 29.90 39.41
N GLY A 30 -1.94 29.55 39.38
CA GLY A 30 -2.52 28.67 38.38
C GLY A 30 -2.22 29.15 36.97
N GLN A 31 -1.42 28.37 36.26
CA GLN A 31 -1.50 28.29 34.82
C GLN A 31 -2.48 27.15 34.55
N ALA A 32 -3.77 27.51 34.44
CA ALA A 32 -4.69 26.73 33.64
C ALA A 32 -3.96 26.44 32.32
N GLN A 33 -3.77 25.16 32.03
CA GLN A 33 -3.04 24.67 30.88
C GLN A 33 -3.78 25.16 29.62
N GLN A 34 -3.46 26.38 29.19
CA GLN A 34 -3.75 26.85 27.86
C GLN A 34 -2.98 25.89 26.97
N ARG A 35 -3.73 24.96 26.38
CA ARG A 35 -3.28 24.09 25.31
C ARG A 35 -2.74 25.00 24.21
N GLN A 36 -1.46 25.34 24.33
CA GLN A 36 -0.68 25.86 23.24
C GLN A 36 -0.60 24.71 22.26
N THR A 37 -1.52 24.72 21.30
CA THR A 37 -1.27 24.15 19.99
C THR A 37 -0.06 24.88 19.45
N SER A 38 1.13 24.40 19.81
CA SER A 38 2.32 24.52 19.01
C SER A 38 2.04 23.77 17.71
N THR A 39 1.23 24.38 16.85
CA THR A 39 1.29 24.12 15.42
C THR A 39 2.58 24.78 14.94
N THR A 40 3.71 24.23 15.36
CA THR A 40 4.85 24.19 14.44
C THR A 40 4.32 23.33 13.31
N ALA A 41 3.84 23.98 12.25
CA ALA A 41 3.71 23.35 10.96
C ALA A 41 5.13 22.92 10.58
N SER A 42 5.52 21.76 11.10
CA SER A 42 6.51 20.94 10.43
C SER A 42 5.84 20.67 9.09
N ALA A 43 6.25 21.42 8.08
CA ALA A 43 6.25 20.90 6.72
C ALA A 43 7.24 19.71 6.71
N ALA A 44 6.90 18.68 7.49
CA ALA A 44 7.33 17.33 7.20
C ALA A 44 6.72 17.10 5.83
N ASN A 45 7.60 17.09 4.84
CA ASN A 45 7.29 16.73 3.49
C ASN A 45 6.36 15.50 3.52
N ASP A 46 5.06 15.70 3.31
CA ASP A 46 4.08 14.68 2.93
C ASP A 46 4.35 14.18 1.48
N ALA A 47 5.61 14.29 1.05
CA ALA A 47 6.14 13.63 -0.11
C ALA A 47 6.37 12.18 0.31
N ASP A 48 5.31 11.39 0.27
CA ASP A 48 5.45 9.94 0.19
C ASP A 48 6.50 9.63 -0.89
N PRO A 49 7.69 9.12 -0.49
CA PRO A 49 8.83 8.97 -1.39
C PRO A 49 8.54 7.96 -2.51
N LEU A 50 7.44 7.20 -2.40
CA LEU A 50 7.01 6.23 -3.39
C LEU A 50 6.09 6.82 -4.46
N LYS A 51 5.59 8.07 -4.29
CA LYS A 51 4.72 8.71 -5.29
C LYS A 51 5.39 8.97 -6.64
N ALA A 52 6.71 9.10 -6.66
CA ALA A 52 7.49 9.26 -7.89
C ALA A 52 7.80 7.92 -8.59
N LEU A 53 7.51 6.78 -7.95
CA LEU A 53 7.73 5.47 -8.55
C LEU A 53 6.62 5.17 -9.56
N GLN A 54 7.05 4.95 -10.80
CA GLN A 54 6.17 4.52 -11.87
C GLN A 54 6.39 3.02 -12.08
N TRP A 55 5.32 2.24 -11.94
CA TRP A 55 5.36 0.84 -12.34
C TRP A 55 5.54 0.77 -13.85
N ARG A 56 6.57 0.04 -14.28
CA ARG A 56 6.79 -0.26 -15.70
C ARG A 56 6.93 -1.75 -15.91
N LEU A 57 6.42 -2.23 -17.03
CA LEU A 57 6.56 -3.60 -17.46
C LEU A 57 8.02 -3.86 -17.87
N ILE A 58 8.74 -4.73 -17.14
CA ILE A 58 10.15 -5.09 -17.42
C ILE A 58 10.25 -6.39 -18.24
N GLY A 59 9.22 -7.24 -18.14
CA GLY A 59 9.17 -8.56 -18.76
C GLY A 59 8.41 -8.56 -20.08
N PRO A 60 8.42 -9.69 -20.80
CA PRO A 60 7.87 -9.77 -22.15
C PRO A 60 6.43 -9.26 -22.15
N PHE A 61 6.10 -8.41 -23.14
CA PHE A 61 4.74 -7.89 -23.34
C PHE A 61 3.68 -8.99 -23.42
N ARG A 62 4.13 -10.22 -23.68
CA ARG A 62 3.34 -11.45 -23.76
C ARG A 62 4.12 -12.57 -23.08
N GLY A 63 3.71 -12.94 -21.88
CA GLY A 63 4.34 -13.99 -21.10
C GLY A 63 3.33 -14.70 -20.21
N GLY A 64 3.59 -15.97 -19.93
CA GLY A 64 2.68 -16.81 -19.16
C GLY A 64 2.59 -18.22 -19.76
N ARG A 65 1.95 -19.12 -19.03
CA ARG A 65 1.72 -20.49 -19.52
C ARG A 65 0.40 -20.53 -20.28
N VAL A 66 0.47 -20.94 -21.54
CA VAL A 66 -0.71 -21.24 -22.36
C VAL A 66 -0.95 -22.73 -22.33
N THR A 67 -2.20 -23.12 -22.04
CA THR A 67 -2.61 -24.52 -21.87
C THR A 67 -3.59 -24.97 -22.94
N ALA A 68 -4.27 -24.03 -23.60
CA ALA A 68 -5.21 -24.31 -24.68
C ALA A 68 -5.05 -23.28 -25.80
N VAL A 69 -5.14 -23.74 -27.05
CA VAL A 69 -5.18 -22.89 -28.24
C VAL A 69 -6.19 -23.46 -29.22
N SER A 70 -6.94 -22.59 -29.90
CA SER A 70 -7.90 -22.99 -30.94
C SER A 70 -8.00 -21.91 -32.02
N GLY A 71 -8.20 -22.32 -33.26
CA GLY A 71 -8.30 -21.43 -34.42
C GLY A 71 -9.61 -21.65 -35.16
N VAL A 72 -10.18 -20.57 -35.72
CA VAL A 72 -11.46 -20.65 -36.43
C VAL A 72 -11.21 -21.07 -37.88
N ALA A 73 -11.73 -22.23 -38.29
CA ALA A 73 -11.49 -22.77 -39.63
C ALA A 73 -11.96 -21.84 -40.77
N SER A 74 -13.04 -21.09 -40.56
CA SER A 74 -13.56 -20.12 -41.54
C SER A 74 -12.81 -18.79 -41.55
N GLN A 75 -11.98 -18.50 -40.54
CA GLN A 75 -11.31 -17.21 -40.35
C GLN A 75 -9.83 -17.44 -39.97
N PRO A 76 -8.92 -17.54 -40.97
CA PRO A 76 -7.55 -18.01 -40.74
C PRO A 76 -6.67 -17.06 -39.92
N LEU A 77 -7.13 -15.84 -39.63
CA LEU A 77 -6.43 -14.89 -38.77
C LEU A 77 -6.99 -14.84 -37.34
N VAL A 78 -8.09 -15.56 -37.07
CA VAL A 78 -8.76 -15.56 -35.79
C VAL A 78 -8.36 -16.78 -34.97
N TYR A 79 -7.72 -16.50 -33.84
CA TYR A 79 -7.29 -17.52 -32.89
C TYR A 79 -7.68 -17.14 -31.47
N TYR A 80 -7.79 -18.16 -30.63
CA TYR A 80 -8.10 -18.08 -29.23
C TYR A 80 -7.03 -18.84 -28.45
N PHE A 81 -6.56 -18.27 -27.34
CA PHE A 81 -5.74 -19.01 -26.38
C PHE A 81 -6.27 -18.87 -24.95
N GLY A 82 -5.99 -19.89 -24.15
CA GLY A 82 -6.31 -19.94 -22.73
C GLY A 82 -5.04 -19.96 -21.88
N GLY A 83 -4.93 -18.98 -20.98
CA GLY A 83 -3.82 -18.87 -20.04
C GLY A 83 -4.08 -19.61 -18.73
N THR A 84 -3.00 -20.15 -18.13
CA THR A 84 -3.02 -20.54 -16.72
C THR A 84 -2.92 -19.28 -15.86
N GLY A 85 -4.06 -18.73 -15.46
CA GLY A 85 -4.12 -17.53 -14.63
C GLY A 85 -4.30 -16.22 -15.40
N GLY A 86 -4.68 -16.29 -16.68
CA GLY A 86 -4.87 -15.12 -17.54
C GLY A 86 -6.17 -15.11 -18.34
N GLY A 87 -7.07 -16.09 -18.15
CA GLY A 87 -8.34 -16.15 -18.89
C GLY A 87 -8.19 -16.52 -20.37
N VAL A 88 -9.20 -16.16 -21.17
CA VAL A 88 -9.23 -16.40 -22.62
C VAL A 88 -8.94 -15.11 -23.38
N TRP A 89 -8.10 -15.24 -24.40
CA TRP A 89 -7.67 -14.15 -25.27
C TRP A 89 -8.01 -14.45 -26.72
N LYS A 90 -8.32 -13.40 -27.50
CA LYS A 90 -8.61 -13.44 -28.93
C LYS A 90 -7.56 -12.67 -29.71
N THR A 91 -7.22 -13.16 -30.88
CA THR A 91 -6.59 -12.35 -31.94
C THR A 91 -7.47 -12.38 -33.19
N SER A 92 -7.41 -11.33 -33.99
CA SER A 92 -8.05 -11.23 -35.30
C SER A 92 -7.07 -10.92 -36.43
N ASP A 93 -5.78 -10.78 -36.08
CA ASP A 93 -4.71 -10.36 -36.99
C ASP A 93 -3.55 -11.36 -37.02
N GLY A 94 -3.84 -12.65 -36.78
CA GLY A 94 -2.85 -13.72 -36.85
C GLY A 94 -1.87 -13.74 -35.67
N GLY A 95 -2.24 -13.16 -34.53
CA GLY A 95 -1.47 -13.19 -33.29
C GLY A 95 -0.56 -11.98 -33.05
N ILE A 96 -0.70 -10.92 -33.86
CA ILE A 96 0.03 -9.67 -33.68
C ILE A 96 -0.52 -8.92 -32.45
N ASN A 97 -1.85 -8.81 -32.38
CA ASN A 97 -2.58 -8.25 -31.25
C ASN A 97 -3.48 -9.29 -30.59
N TRP A 98 -3.64 -9.13 -29.28
CA TRP A 98 -4.44 -10.03 -28.46
C TRP A 98 -5.29 -9.21 -27.51
N GLU A 99 -6.58 -9.50 -27.52
CA GLU A 99 -7.61 -8.83 -26.71
C GLU A 99 -8.16 -9.84 -25.69
N PRO A 100 -8.30 -9.44 -24.42
CA PRO A 100 -8.92 -10.31 -23.41
C PRO A 100 -10.42 -10.41 -23.68
N ILE A 101 -10.95 -11.64 -23.74
CA ILE A 101 -12.41 -11.88 -23.87
C ILE A 101 -13.07 -11.95 -22.50
N THR A 102 -12.32 -12.44 -21.52
CA THR A 102 -12.85 -12.78 -20.20
C THR A 102 -12.22 -11.87 -19.17
N ASP A 103 -13.04 -11.28 -18.31
CA ASP A 103 -12.57 -10.62 -17.10
C ASP A 103 -12.61 -11.56 -15.89
N ASP A 104 -12.09 -11.09 -14.76
CA ASP A 104 -12.03 -11.84 -13.50
C ASP A 104 -13.43 -12.12 -12.91
N SER A 105 -14.47 -11.43 -13.38
CA SER A 105 -15.83 -11.49 -12.85
C SER A 105 -16.69 -12.59 -13.49
N VAL A 106 -16.35 -13.02 -14.72
CA VAL A 106 -17.22 -13.92 -15.51
C VAL A 106 -17.14 -15.37 -15.00
N PHE A 107 -15.95 -15.87 -14.66
CA PHE A 107 -15.76 -17.32 -14.41
C PHE A 107 -15.40 -17.67 -12.96
N GLY A 108 -15.14 -16.68 -12.10
CA GLY A 108 -14.68 -16.90 -10.71
C GLY A 108 -13.30 -17.57 -10.59
N THR A 109 -12.70 -17.97 -11.72
CA THR A 109 -11.35 -18.49 -11.86
C THR A 109 -10.80 -18.05 -13.20
N VAL A 110 -9.50 -17.79 -13.25
CA VAL A 110 -8.80 -17.28 -14.45
C VAL A 110 -7.97 -18.36 -15.16
N SER A 111 -8.10 -19.62 -14.73
CA SER A 111 -7.30 -20.71 -15.29
C SER A 111 -8.04 -21.54 -16.33
N VAL A 112 -7.60 -21.48 -17.57
CA VAL A 112 -8.23 -22.16 -18.70
C VAL A 112 -7.47 -23.45 -19.03
N GLY A 113 -8.17 -24.59 -19.08
CA GLY A 113 -7.59 -25.90 -19.40
C GLY A 113 -7.87 -26.39 -20.82
N ALA A 114 -9.00 -25.99 -21.41
CA ALA A 114 -9.41 -26.40 -22.74
C ALA A 114 -10.23 -25.30 -23.44
N ILE A 115 -10.12 -25.22 -24.77
CA ILE A 115 -10.95 -24.35 -25.61
C ILE A 115 -11.42 -25.18 -26.80
N GLY A 116 -12.73 -25.19 -27.03
CA GLY A 116 -13.37 -25.81 -28.20
C GLY A 116 -14.21 -24.78 -28.95
N LEU A 117 -14.28 -24.93 -30.27
CA LEU A 117 -15.09 -24.08 -31.14
C LEU A 117 -16.28 -24.87 -31.67
N SER A 118 -17.41 -24.19 -31.88
CA SER A 118 -18.54 -24.78 -32.59
C SER A 118 -18.28 -24.76 -34.10
N ASP A 119 -18.43 -25.91 -34.76
CA ASP A 119 -18.31 -26.02 -36.22
C ASP A 119 -19.47 -25.35 -36.95
N SER A 120 -20.65 -25.27 -36.32
CA SER A 120 -21.86 -24.71 -36.93
C SER A 120 -21.98 -23.19 -36.79
N ASP A 121 -21.36 -22.61 -35.75
CA ASP A 121 -21.35 -21.16 -35.52
C ASP A 121 -19.99 -20.72 -34.94
N PRO A 122 -19.15 -20.02 -35.73
CA PRO A 122 -17.82 -19.60 -35.30
C PRO A 122 -17.83 -18.52 -34.20
N ASN A 123 -18.99 -17.97 -33.83
CA ASN A 123 -19.13 -17.04 -32.71
C ASN A 123 -19.33 -17.75 -31.37
N THR A 124 -19.65 -19.05 -31.40
CA THR A 124 -19.86 -19.86 -30.19
C THR A 124 -18.58 -20.59 -29.82
N ILE A 125 -18.06 -20.30 -28.62
CA ILE A 125 -16.86 -20.93 -28.07
C ILE A 125 -17.16 -21.61 -26.73
N TYR A 126 -16.55 -22.76 -26.49
CA TYR A 126 -16.66 -23.52 -25.25
C TYR A 126 -15.32 -23.49 -24.52
N VAL A 127 -15.37 -23.18 -23.23
CA VAL A 127 -14.17 -23.02 -22.39
C VAL A 127 -14.23 -23.99 -21.22
N GLY A 128 -13.27 -24.90 -21.17
CA GLY A 128 -13.05 -25.78 -20.03
C GLY A 128 -12.15 -25.10 -19.01
N MET A 129 -12.70 -24.77 -17.84
CA MET A 129 -11.94 -24.15 -16.75
C MET A 129 -11.19 -25.19 -15.91
N GLY A 130 -10.10 -24.73 -15.29
CA GLY A 130 -9.19 -25.54 -14.49
C GLY A 130 -7.96 -25.96 -15.31
N SER A 131 -6.77 -25.63 -14.81
CA SER A 131 -5.51 -26.09 -15.40
C SER A 131 -4.89 -27.21 -14.57
N MET A 132 -4.39 -28.25 -15.22
CA MET A 132 -3.53 -29.24 -14.57
C MET A 132 -2.14 -28.64 -14.34
N ALA A 133 -1.92 -28.09 -13.14
CA ALA A 133 -0.58 -27.95 -12.59
C ALA A 133 -0.44 -29.05 -11.52
N LYS A 134 -0.05 -30.27 -11.91
CA LYS A 134 0.45 -31.19 -10.88
C LYS A 134 1.75 -30.58 -10.34
N ARG A 135 1.75 -30.34 -9.03
CA ARG A 135 2.94 -30.04 -8.23
C ARG A 135 3.90 -31.22 -8.24
#